data_AF-A0A133QLD2-F1
#
_entry.id   AF-A0A133QLD2-F1
#
_cell.length_a   1.000
_cell.length_b   1.000
_cell.length_c   1.000
_cell.angle_alpha   90.00
_cell.angle_beta   90.00
_cell.angle_gamma   90.00
#
_symmetry.space_group_name_H-M   'P 1'
#
loop_
_entity.id
_entity.type
_entity.pdbx_description
1 polymer ?
#
loop_
_entity_poly.entity_id
_entity_poly.type
_entity_poly.pdbx_seq_one_letter_code
_entity_poly.pdbx_strand_id
1 'polypeptide(L)'
;MEIIDLNKNRSITSCLTAGYAQWTKNMWDVLKSIKWYILFTAIVLSITINSLIISSWHIWFPMAITSTIAVYQLNHQAFKYITNAPSNNKRILLLFKHLPKYISYSLLTNTISFSINILISTPLIILIYCYVQNQVGILQGDPDTQTTAFTALFFVTSFFTCILILCMNTWRIFSASFLYGACTVQDIVKFQNKKNHQGYNN
;
A
#
# COMPACT_ATOMS: atom_id res chain seq x y z
N MET A 1 6.91 -0.34 25.99
CA MET A 1 8.08 -0.86 25.25
C MET A 1 9.25 0.05 25.63
N GLU A 2 10.29 -0.53 26.23
CA GLU A 2 11.37 0.21 26.88
C GLU A 2 12.30 0.88 25.84
N ILE A 3 12.82 2.06 26.18
CA ILE A 3 13.61 2.95 25.29
C ILE A 3 14.92 2.28 24.83
N ILE A 4 15.39 1.30 25.58
CA ILE A 4 16.63 0.54 25.34
C ILE A 4 16.46 -0.45 24.16
N ASP A 5 15.28 -1.08 24.02
CA ASP A 5 14.98 -1.99 22.90
C ASP A 5 14.88 -1.25 21.55
N LEU A 6 14.37 -0.02 21.56
CA LEU A 6 14.29 0.84 20.37
C LEU A 6 15.65 1.33 19.88
N ASN A 7 16.64 1.48 20.77
CA ASN A 7 17.99 1.90 20.38
C ASN A 7 18.81 0.75 19.74
N LYS A 8 18.51 -0.50 20.13
CA LYS A 8 19.14 -1.71 19.57
C LYS A 8 18.60 -2.06 18.17
N ASN A 9 17.36 -1.67 17.86
CA ASN A 9 16.68 -1.89 16.58
C ASN A 9 17.03 -0.84 15.49
N ARG A 10 18.33 -0.59 15.26
CA ARG A 10 18.81 0.43 14.31
C ARG A 10 18.49 0.14 12.83
N SER A 11 18.13 -1.09 12.47
CA SER A 11 17.93 -1.49 11.08
C SER A 11 16.49 -1.29 10.59
N ILE A 12 16.36 -0.92 9.32
CA ILE A 12 15.08 -0.83 8.61
C ILE A 12 14.35 -2.18 8.65
N THR A 13 15.09 -3.28 8.61
CA THR A 13 14.57 -4.65 8.72
C THR A 13 13.89 -4.92 10.05
N SER A 14 14.44 -4.44 11.17
CA SER A 14 13.80 -4.60 12.48
C SER A 14 12.49 -3.80 12.57
N CYS A 15 12.45 -2.59 12.00
CA CYS A 15 11.22 -1.79 11.91
C CYS A 15 10.14 -2.50 11.08
N LEU A 16 10.53 -3.17 9.99
CA LEU A 16 9.64 -3.98 9.16
C LEU A 16 9.09 -5.20 9.89
N THR A 17 9.95 -5.94 10.60
CA THR A 17 9.54 -7.10 11.39
C THR A 17 8.59 -6.70 12.51
N ALA A 18 8.88 -5.61 13.22
CA ALA A 18 7.99 -5.07 14.25
C ALA A 18 6.65 -4.60 13.66
N GLY A 19 6.69 -3.91 12.53
CA GLY A 19 5.48 -3.47 11.81
C GLY A 19 4.61 -4.64 11.35
N TYR A 20 5.23 -5.70 10.84
CA TYR A 20 4.52 -6.93 10.45
C TYR A 20 3.94 -7.66 11.66
N ALA A 21 4.69 -7.79 12.76
CA ALA A 21 4.23 -8.42 13.99
C ALA A 21 3.04 -7.69 14.62
N GLN A 22 3.03 -6.35 14.57
CA GLN A 22 1.88 -5.58 15.04
C GLN A 22 0.69 -5.69 14.08
N TRP A 23 0.94 -5.62 12.77
CA TRP A 23 -0.12 -5.73 11.77
C TRP A 23 -0.84 -7.08 11.89
N THR A 24 -0.11 -8.19 12.00
CA THR A 24 -0.70 -9.53 12.17
C THR A 24 -1.51 -9.67 13.46
N LYS A 25 -1.05 -9.09 14.57
CA LYS A 25 -1.78 -9.10 15.86
C LYS A 25 -3.10 -8.33 15.80
N ASN A 26 -3.10 -7.15 15.17
CA ASN A 26 -4.26 -6.26 15.12
C ASN A 26 -5.03 -6.34 13.78
N MET A 27 -4.67 -7.28 12.90
CA MET A 27 -5.12 -7.33 11.50
C MET A 27 -6.64 -7.29 11.40
N TRP A 28 -7.30 -8.13 12.20
CA TRP A 28 -8.76 -8.28 12.17
C TRP A 28 -9.50 -7.03 12.61
N ASP A 29 -9.01 -6.34 13.63
CA ASP A 29 -9.67 -5.13 14.15
C ASP A 29 -9.52 -3.95 13.19
N VAL A 30 -8.34 -3.83 12.61
CA VAL A 30 -8.07 -2.84 11.56
C VAL A 30 -8.95 -3.11 10.36
N LEU A 31 -8.94 -4.34 9.82
CA LEU A 31 -9.77 -4.71 8.69
C LEU A 31 -11.25 -4.47 8.98
N LYS A 32 -11.76 -4.81 10.17
CA LYS A 32 -13.15 -4.50 10.55
C LYS A 32 -13.44 -2.99 10.54
N SER A 33 -12.50 -2.16 10.98
CA SER A 33 -12.65 -0.70 11.01
C SER A 33 -12.64 -0.08 9.61
N ILE A 34 -11.85 -0.60 8.67
CA ILE A 34 -11.71 -0.03 7.31
C ILE A 34 -12.39 -0.87 6.22
N LYS A 35 -13.13 -1.93 6.57
CA LYS A 35 -13.71 -2.90 5.64
C LYS A 35 -14.52 -2.26 4.51
N TRP A 36 -15.34 -1.27 4.84
CA TRP A 36 -16.20 -0.61 3.85
C TRP A 36 -15.39 0.23 2.86
N TYR A 37 -14.31 0.86 3.31
CA TYR A 37 -13.38 1.57 2.43
C TYR A 37 -12.61 0.62 1.53
N ILE A 38 -12.15 -0.53 2.05
CA ILE A 38 -11.48 -1.56 1.24
C ILE A 38 -12.42 -2.10 0.17
N LEU A 39 -13.64 -2.50 0.55
CA LEU A 39 -14.63 -3.06 -0.37
C LEU A 39 -15.03 -2.05 -1.45
N PHE A 40 -15.35 -0.82 -1.07
CA PHE A 40 -15.70 0.23 -2.04
C PHE A 40 -14.54 0.50 -3.01
N THR A 41 -13.32 0.62 -2.49
CA THR A 41 -12.13 0.86 -3.33
C THR A 41 -11.86 -0.31 -4.27
N ALA A 42 -12.05 -1.55 -3.80
CA ALA A 42 -11.88 -2.75 -4.62
C ALA A 42 -12.90 -2.79 -5.77
N ILE A 43 -14.17 -2.50 -5.50
CA ILE A 43 -15.22 -2.46 -6.54
C ILE A 43 -14.87 -1.41 -7.61
N VAL A 44 -14.55 -0.19 -7.19
CA VAL A 44 -14.19 0.90 -8.12
C VAL A 44 -12.98 0.50 -8.97
N LEU A 45 -11.93 -0.06 -8.37
CA LEU A 45 -10.73 -0.48 -9.08
C LEU A 45 -11.02 -1.61 -10.08
N SER A 46 -11.84 -2.59 -9.71
CA SER A 46 -12.24 -3.67 -10.60
C SER A 46 -13.05 -3.17 -11.79
N ILE A 47 -13.99 -2.24 -11.58
CA ILE A 47 -14.73 -1.60 -12.68
C ILE A 47 -13.78 -0.85 -13.61
N THR A 48 -12.81 -0.10 -13.07
CA THR A 48 -11.80 0.60 -13.87
C THR A 48 -11.01 -0.38 -14.76
N ILE A 49 -10.53 -1.50 -14.19
CA ILE A 49 -9.78 -2.52 -14.93
C ILE A 49 -10.65 -3.15 -16.04
N ASN A 50 -11.91 -3.43 -15.76
CA ASN A 50 -12.84 -3.99 -16.75
C ASN A 50 -13.17 -2.99 -17.87
N SER A 51 -13.33 -1.71 -17.53
CA SER A 51 -13.61 -0.65 -18.51
C SER A 51 -12.45 -0.42 -19.49
N LEU A 52 -11.23 -0.77 -19.10
CA LEU A 52 -10.03 -0.71 -19.93
C LEU A 52 -10.07 -1.76 -21.05
N ILE A 53 -10.63 -2.93 -20.78
CA ILE A 53 -10.83 -3.99 -21.79
C ILE A 53 -11.86 -3.57 -22.83
N ILE A 54 -12.96 -2.95 -22.40
CA ILE A 54 -14.07 -2.52 -23.27
C ILE A 54 -13.69 -1.25 -24.08
N SER A 55 -12.44 -0.77 -23.99
CA SER A 55 -11.90 0.42 -24.67
C SER A 55 -12.79 1.67 -24.57
N SER A 56 -13.52 1.80 -23.45
CA SER A 56 -14.45 2.91 -23.24
C SER A 56 -13.73 4.06 -22.54
N TRP A 57 -13.06 4.92 -23.33
CA TRP A 57 -12.20 6.00 -22.81
C TRP A 57 -12.95 6.93 -21.85
N HIS A 58 -14.23 7.22 -22.13
CA HIS A 58 -15.07 8.07 -21.29
C HIS A 58 -15.34 7.49 -19.88
N ILE A 59 -15.27 6.17 -19.73
CA ILE A 59 -15.53 5.48 -18.45
C ILE A 59 -14.21 5.28 -17.69
N TRP A 60 -13.14 4.91 -18.39
CA TRP A 60 -11.84 4.64 -17.77
C TRP A 60 -11.25 5.89 -17.09
N PHE A 61 -11.15 7.03 -17.78
CA PHE A 61 -10.49 8.23 -17.23
C PHE A 61 -11.08 8.70 -15.89
N PRO A 62 -12.41 8.92 -15.75
CA PRO A 62 -12.99 9.33 -14.47
C PRO A 62 -12.89 8.23 -13.40
N MET A 63 -12.96 6.96 -13.78
CA MET A 63 -12.84 5.84 -12.84
C MET A 63 -11.40 5.63 -12.34
N ALA A 64 -10.40 5.92 -13.16
CA ALA A 64 -9.01 5.95 -12.74
C ALA A 64 -8.76 7.09 -11.73
N ILE A 65 -9.29 8.28 -11.99
CA ILE A 65 -9.18 9.42 -11.06
C ILE A 65 -9.85 9.10 -9.72
N THR A 66 -11.09 8.60 -9.74
CA THR A 66 -11.80 8.24 -8.49
C THR A 66 -11.11 7.09 -7.74
N SER A 67 -10.52 6.12 -8.44
CA SER A 67 -9.76 5.02 -7.81
C SER A 67 -8.49 5.53 -7.10
N THR A 68 -7.75 6.48 -7.69
CA THR A 68 -6.55 7.05 -7.05
C THR A 68 -6.91 7.89 -5.83
N ILE A 69 -8.00 8.66 -5.89
CA ILE A 69 -8.54 9.41 -4.75
C ILE A 69 -8.98 8.44 -3.65
N ALA A 70 -9.68 7.36 -3.99
CA ALA A 70 -10.14 6.35 -3.03
C ALA A 70 -8.98 5.64 -2.33
N VAL A 71 -7.94 5.24 -3.09
CA VAL A 71 -6.71 4.65 -2.54
C VAL A 71 -5.97 5.64 -1.65
N TYR A 72 -5.88 6.91 -2.06
CA TYR A 72 -5.28 7.96 -1.24
C TYR A 72 -6.04 8.16 0.07
N GLN A 73 -7.38 8.22 0.01
CA GLN A 73 -8.23 8.38 1.18
C GLN A 73 -8.14 7.19 2.12
N LEU A 74 -8.12 5.96 1.59
CA LEU A 74 -7.87 4.75 2.37
C LEU A 74 -6.52 4.81 3.08
N ASN A 75 -5.46 5.20 2.36
CA ASN A 75 -4.13 5.33 2.92
C ASN A 75 -4.08 6.39 4.03
N HIS A 76 -4.75 7.52 3.82
CA HIS A 76 -4.84 8.59 4.79
C HIS A 76 -5.60 8.17 6.06
N GLN A 77 -6.76 7.52 5.91
CA GLN A 77 -7.57 7.05 7.03
C GLN A 77 -6.87 5.95 7.82
N ALA A 78 -6.26 4.98 7.12
CA ALA A 78 -5.48 3.94 7.77
C ALA A 78 -4.29 4.55 8.55
N PHE A 79 -3.57 5.50 7.97
CA PHE A 79 -2.48 6.17 8.66
C PHE A 79 -2.95 6.95 9.90
N LYS A 80 -4.07 7.67 9.81
CA LYS A 80 -4.67 8.42 10.93
C LYS A 80 -5.18 7.50 12.04
N TYR A 81 -5.72 6.33 11.70
CA TYR A 81 -6.15 5.35 12.69
C TYR A 81 -4.96 4.80 13.49
N ILE A 82 -3.83 4.57 12.81
CA ILE A 82 -2.64 3.93 13.41
C ILE A 82 -1.79 4.95 14.18
N THR A 83 -1.69 6.16 13.64
CA THR A 83 -0.91 7.23 14.26
C THR A 83 -1.86 8.32 14.70
N ASN A 84 -1.86 8.64 16.00
CA ASN A 84 -2.38 9.91 16.53
C ASN A 84 -1.46 11.07 16.10
N ALA A 85 -1.17 11.15 14.80
CA ALA A 85 -0.09 11.96 14.26
C ALA A 85 -0.39 13.46 14.44
N PRO A 86 0.62 14.26 14.82
CA PRO A 86 0.49 15.71 14.90
C PRO A 86 0.37 16.34 13.51
N SER A 87 0.04 17.64 13.48
CA SER A 87 -0.23 18.43 12.27
C SER A 87 0.76 18.23 11.11
N ASN A 88 0.23 18.34 9.88
CA ASN A 88 0.91 18.03 8.61
C ASN A 88 2.34 18.61 8.49
N ASN A 89 2.57 19.82 9.01
CA ASN A 89 3.84 20.54 8.85
C ASN A 89 5.00 19.87 9.61
N LYS A 90 4.76 19.33 10.82
CA LYS A 90 5.80 18.66 11.61
C LYS A 90 6.21 17.33 10.97
N ARG A 91 5.27 16.65 10.34
CA ARG A 91 5.51 15.40 9.61
C ARG A 91 6.39 15.61 8.38
N ILE A 92 6.12 16.66 7.60
CA ILE A 92 6.92 17.01 6.42
C ILE A 92 8.37 17.35 6.81
N LEU A 93 8.56 18.14 7.87
CA LEU A 93 9.90 18.49 8.36
C LEU A 93 10.71 17.25 8.78
N LEU A 94 10.08 16.32 9.51
CA LEU A 94 10.73 15.08 9.94
C LEU A 94 11.06 14.15 8.77
N LEU A 95 10.20 14.11 7.74
CA LEU A 95 10.46 13.38 6.50
C LEU A 95 11.70 13.91 5.78
N PHE A 96 11.83 15.24 5.64
CA PHE A 96 13.02 15.85 5.03
C PHE A 96 14.28 15.60 5.86
N LYS A 97 14.19 15.63 7.19
CA LYS A 97 15.35 15.41 8.09
C LYS A 97 15.91 13.99 8.01
N HIS A 98 15.06 12.99 7.80
CA HIS A 98 15.46 11.57 7.70
C HIS A 98 15.23 10.98 6.31
N LEU A 99 15.22 11.82 5.27
CA LEU A 99 14.89 11.45 3.89
C LEU A 99 15.62 10.19 3.39
N PRO A 100 16.94 10.00 3.61
CA PRO A 100 17.65 8.81 3.13
C PRO A 100 17.10 7.50 3.73
N LYS A 101 16.68 7.52 5.00
CA LYS A 101 16.09 6.34 5.66
C LYS A 101 14.72 6.03 5.09
N TYR A 102 13.91 7.05 4.81
CA TYR A 102 12.60 6.88 4.18
C TYR A 102 12.71 6.39 2.74
N ILE A 103 13.70 6.86 1.98
CA ILE A 103 13.98 6.37 0.62
C ILE A 103 14.38 4.90 0.65
N SER A 104 15.33 4.52 1.52
CA SER A 104 15.76 3.12 1.66
C SER A 104 14.61 2.20 2.09
N TYR A 105 13.80 2.64 3.04
CA TYR A 105 12.57 1.94 3.43
C TYR A 105 11.57 1.80 2.28
N SER A 106 11.32 2.89 1.55
CA SER A 106 10.39 2.92 0.43
C SER A 106 10.84 1.96 -0.67
N LEU A 107 12.13 1.97 -1.03
CA LEU A 107 12.70 1.04 -2.01
C LEU A 107 12.52 -0.41 -1.58
N LEU A 108 12.91 -0.76 -0.35
CA LEU A 108 12.82 -2.13 0.13
C LEU A 108 11.37 -2.63 0.19
N THR A 109 10.46 -1.82 0.72
CA THR A 109 9.04 -2.18 0.78
C THR A 109 8.37 -2.23 -0.58
N ASN A 110 8.77 -1.36 -1.52
CA ASN A 110 8.30 -1.42 -2.89
C ASN A 110 8.79 -2.69 -3.58
N THR A 111 10.05 -3.09 -3.42
CA THR A 111 10.58 -4.33 -4.00
C THR A 111 9.83 -5.55 -3.48
N ILE A 112 9.68 -5.67 -2.15
CA ILE A 112 8.94 -6.80 -1.53
C ILE A 112 7.48 -6.83 -2.03
N SER A 113 6.82 -5.67 -2.04
CA SER A 113 5.43 -5.58 -2.49
C SER A 113 5.30 -5.89 -3.98
N PHE A 114 6.24 -5.46 -4.81
CA PHE A 114 6.25 -5.72 -6.23
C PHE A 114 6.36 -7.21 -6.55
N SER A 115 7.27 -7.93 -5.89
CA SER A 115 7.42 -9.38 -6.03
C SER A 115 6.12 -10.12 -5.68
N ILE A 116 5.47 -9.74 -4.58
CA ILE A 116 4.21 -10.37 -4.15
C ILE A 116 3.07 -10.00 -5.10
N ASN A 117 3.00 -8.75 -5.56
CA ASN A 117 1.95 -8.30 -6.47
C ASN A 117 2.02 -8.98 -7.85
N ILE A 118 3.21 -9.29 -8.37
CA ILE A 118 3.35 -10.10 -9.61
C ILE A 118 2.70 -11.47 -9.42
N LEU A 119 2.99 -12.13 -8.29
CA LEU A 119 2.44 -13.45 -7.99
C LEU A 119 0.91 -13.40 -7.86
N ILE A 120 0.38 -12.43 -7.11
CA ILE A 120 -1.07 -12.25 -6.93
C ILE A 120 -1.77 -11.88 -8.24
N SER A 121 -1.09 -11.12 -9.11
CA SER A 121 -1.67 -10.65 -10.39
C SER A 121 -1.55 -11.67 -11.52
N THR A 122 -0.85 -12.79 -11.31
CA THR A 122 -0.67 -13.86 -12.31
C THR A 122 -1.98 -14.32 -12.96
N PRO A 123 -3.06 -14.67 -12.21
CA PRO A 123 -4.33 -15.07 -12.84
C PRO A 123 -4.93 -13.96 -13.71
N LEU A 124 -4.78 -12.70 -13.31
CA LEU A 124 -5.28 -11.56 -14.10
C LEU A 124 -4.47 -11.39 -15.38
N ILE A 125 -3.14 -11.54 -15.32
CA ILE A 125 -2.25 -11.46 -16.49
C ILE A 125 -2.59 -12.56 -17.51
N ILE A 126 -2.86 -13.78 -17.05
CA ILE A 126 -3.26 -14.89 -17.93
C ILE A 126 -4.57 -14.56 -18.66
N LEU A 127 -5.58 -14.04 -17.94
CA LEU A 127 -6.84 -13.66 -18.57
C LEU A 127 -6.67 -12.50 -19.56
N ILE A 128 -5.82 -11.51 -19.25
CA ILE A 128 -5.48 -10.43 -20.20
C ILE A 128 -4.82 -11.01 -21.45
N TYR A 129 -3.91 -11.98 -21.30
CA TYR A 129 -3.27 -12.63 -22.44
C TYR A 129 -4.29 -13.36 -23.32
N CYS A 130 -5.22 -14.12 -22.72
CA CYS A 130 -6.31 -14.77 -23.46
C CYS A 130 -7.17 -13.75 -24.22
N TYR A 131 -7.48 -12.62 -23.60
CA TYR A 131 -8.21 -11.54 -24.25
C TYR A 131 -7.46 -10.98 -25.46
N VAL A 132 -6.16 -10.69 -25.31
CA VAL A 132 -5.32 -10.18 -26.42
C VAL A 132 -5.24 -11.19 -27.57
N GLN A 133 -5.09 -12.49 -27.27
CA GLN A 133 -5.06 -13.52 -28.32
C GLN A 133 -6.39 -13.62 -29.07
N ASN A 134 -7.53 -13.52 -28.37
CA ASN A 134 -8.84 -13.48 -29.03
C ASN A 134 -8.97 -12.28 -29.97
N GLN A 135 -8.50 -11.10 -29.54
CA GLN A 135 -8.50 -9.90 -30.39
C GLN A 135 -7.61 -10.06 -31.63
N VAL A 136 -6.44 -10.69 -31.48
CA VAL A 136 -5.55 -10.99 -32.62
C VAL A 136 -6.20 -11.99 -33.58
N GLY A 137 -6.88 -13.02 -33.08
CA GLY A 137 -7.62 -13.99 -33.90
C GLY A 137 -8.75 -13.32 -34.69
N ILE A 138 -9.52 -12.44 -34.05
CA ILE A 138 -10.56 -11.64 -34.73
C ILE A 138 -9.97 -10.80 -35.87
N LEU A 139 -8.81 -10.17 -35.65
CA LEU A 139 -8.11 -9.43 -36.70
C LEU A 139 -7.63 -10.31 -37.87
N GLN A 140 -7.46 -11.62 -37.63
CA GLN A 140 -7.10 -12.61 -38.64
C GLN A 140 -8.33 -13.23 -39.32
N GLY A 141 -9.55 -12.85 -38.90
CA GLY A 141 -10.81 -13.31 -39.49
C GLY A 141 -11.51 -14.44 -38.72
N ASP A 142 -10.97 -14.86 -37.57
CA ASP A 142 -11.64 -15.85 -36.71
C ASP A 142 -12.88 -15.22 -36.04
N PRO A 143 -13.96 -15.99 -35.84
CA PRO A 143 -15.14 -15.50 -35.13
C PRO A 143 -14.80 -15.19 -33.66
N ASP A 144 -15.50 -14.22 -33.08
CA ASP A 144 -15.34 -13.93 -31.65
C ASP A 144 -15.76 -15.14 -30.81
N THR A 145 -14.80 -15.68 -30.06
CA THR A 145 -15.03 -16.84 -29.17
C THR A 145 -15.32 -16.42 -27.72
N GLN A 146 -15.37 -15.11 -27.45
CA GLN A 146 -15.50 -14.58 -26.10
C GLN A 146 -16.94 -14.74 -25.57
N THR A 147 -17.08 -15.56 -24.53
CA THR A 147 -18.38 -15.79 -23.87
C THR A 147 -18.63 -14.80 -22.74
N THR A 148 -19.90 -14.60 -22.37
CA THR A 148 -20.28 -13.81 -21.18
C THR A 148 -19.65 -14.35 -19.88
N ALA A 149 -19.38 -15.67 -19.84
CA ALA A 149 -18.70 -16.32 -18.73
C ALA A 149 -17.24 -15.81 -18.56
N PHE A 150 -16.54 -15.52 -19.65
CA PHE A 150 -15.20 -14.94 -19.60
C PHE A 150 -15.21 -13.56 -18.93
N THR A 151 -16.15 -12.70 -19.29
CA THR A 151 -16.28 -11.35 -18.70
C THR A 151 -16.61 -11.41 -17.21
N ALA A 152 -17.50 -12.33 -16.80
CA ALA A 152 -17.81 -12.55 -15.40
C ALA A 152 -16.58 -13.06 -14.62
N LEU A 153 -15.85 -14.03 -15.17
CA LEU A 153 -14.63 -14.58 -14.57
C LEU A 153 -13.54 -13.51 -14.42
N PHE A 154 -13.37 -12.66 -15.45
CA PHE A 154 -12.42 -11.56 -15.42
C PHE A 154 -12.76 -10.53 -14.34
N PHE A 155 -14.05 -10.16 -14.19
CA PHE A 155 -14.49 -9.25 -13.14
C PHE A 155 -14.23 -9.82 -11.74
N VAL A 156 -14.61 -11.08 -11.50
CA VAL A 156 -14.43 -11.74 -10.21
C VAL A 156 -12.94 -11.86 -9.86
N THR A 157 -12.11 -12.27 -10.82
CA THR A 157 -10.66 -12.39 -10.62
C THR A 157 -10.05 -11.04 -10.30
N SER A 158 -10.42 -9.99 -11.05
CA SER A 158 -9.99 -8.61 -10.80
C SER A 158 -10.40 -8.11 -9.41
N PHE A 159 -11.60 -8.44 -8.94
CA PHE A 159 -12.08 -8.08 -7.61
C PHE A 159 -11.23 -8.68 -6.49
N PHE A 160 -10.96 -9.98 -6.56
CA PHE A 160 -10.12 -10.65 -5.56
C PHE A 160 -8.67 -10.15 -5.58
N THR A 161 -8.08 -9.94 -6.76
CA THR A 161 -6.72 -9.40 -6.85
C THR A 161 -6.65 -7.99 -6.27
N CYS A 162 -7.65 -7.14 -6.53
CA CYS A 162 -7.72 -5.79 -5.96
C CYS A 162 -7.78 -5.81 -4.42
N ILE A 163 -8.59 -6.69 -3.82
CA ILE A 163 -8.66 -6.82 -2.37
C ILE A 163 -7.30 -7.19 -1.78
N LEU A 164 -6.61 -8.16 -2.37
CA LEU A 164 -5.30 -8.61 -1.86
C LEU A 164 -4.25 -7.50 -1.95
N ILE A 165 -4.23 -6.74 -3.05
CA ILE A 165 -3.36 -5.57 -3.22
C ILE A 165 -3.65 -4.50 -2.17
N LEU A 166 -4.94 -4.23 -1.89
CA LEU A 166 -5.33 -3.27 -0.85
C LEU A 166 -4.92 -3.74 0.55
N CYS A 167 -5.06 -5.03 0.87
CA CYS A 167 -4.55 -5.61 2.11
C CYS A 167 -3.03 -5.42 2.24
N MET A 168 -2.27 -5.69 1.17
CA MET A 168 -0.82 -5.44 1.15
C MET A 168 -0.49 -3.96 1.38
N ASN A 169 -1.27 -3.04 0.80
CA ASN A 169 -1.11 -1.60 1.05
C ASN A 169 -1.35 -1.23 2.51
N THR A 170 -2.34 -1.84 3.19
CA THR A 170 -2.54 -1.58 4.62
C THR A 170 -1.33 -1.98 5.45
N TRP A 171 -0.73 -3.16 5.20
CA TRP A 171 0.51 -3.58 5.87
C TRP A 171 1.65 -2.56 5.67
N ARG A 172 1.82 -2.02 4.47
CA ARG A 172 2.84 -1.00 4.19
C ARG A 172 2.67 0.26 5.04
N ILE A 173 1.43 0.67 5.31
CA ILE A 173 1.11 1.83 6.15
C ILE A 173 1.48 1.55 7.60
N PHE A 174 1.17 0.35 8.11
CA PHE A 174 1.60 -0.09 9.45
C PHE A 174 3.12 -0.02 9.57
N SER A 175 3.83 -0.64 8.64
CA SER A 175 5.29 -0.61 8.67
C SER A 175 5.86 0.82 8.58
N ALA A 176 5.22 1.72 7.82
CA ALA A 176 5.64 3.12 7.73
C ALA A 176 5.40 3.89 9.04
N SER A 177 4.30 3.60 9.75
CA SER A 177 4.01 4.20 11.05
C SER A 177 5.03 3.81 12.13
N PHE A 178 5.53 2.57 12.09
CA PHE A 178 6.58 2.10 13.01
C PHE A 178 7.90 2.79 12.74
N LEU A 179 8.29 2.93 11.47
CA LEU A 179 9.48 3.69 11.10
C LEU A 179 9.38 5.15 11.58
N TYR A 180 8.22 5.77 11.41
CA TYR A 180 7.96 7.12 11.90
C TYR A 180 8.16 7.22 13.42
N GLY A 181 7.58 6.29 14.19
CA GLY A 181 7.76 6.23 15.65
C GLY A 181 9.21 6.00 16.09
N ALA A 182 9.97 5.17 15.36
CA ALA A 182 11.39 4.96 15.66
C ALA A 182 12.21 6.25 15.42
N CYS A 183 11.93 6.99 14.36
CA CYS A 183 12.61 8.26 14.06
C CYS A 183 12.33 9.34 15.10
N THR A 184 11.11 9.45 15.62
CA THR A 184 10.78 10.45 16.66
C THR A 184 11.50 10.15 17.97
N VAL A 185 11.54 8.89 18.40
CA VAL A 185 12.28 8.46 19.60
C VAL A 185 13.78 8.73 19.45
N GLN A 186 14.36 8.43 18.27
CA GLN A 186 15.77 8.71 18.00
C GLN A 186 16.11 10.20 18.13
N ASP A 187 15.22 11.07 17.66
CA ASP A 187 15.43 12.51 17.79
C ASP A 187 15.36 12.94 19.26
N ILE A 188 14.41 12.44 20.04
CA ILE A 188 14.29 12.74 21.48
C ILE A 188 15.56 12.34 22.24
N VAL A 189 16.08 11.13 22.00
CA VAL A 189 17.32 10.63 22.64
C VAL A 189 18.52 11.50 22.27
N LYS A 190 18.65 11.90 21.00
CA LYS A 190 19.72 12.82 20.57
C LYS A 190 19.62 14.19 21.26
N PHE A 191 18.42 14.71 21.46
CA PHE A 191 18.21 15.97 22.18
C PHE A 191 18.55 15.83 23.67
N GLN A 192 18.19 14.73 24.32
CA GLN A 192 18.55 14.46 25.71
C GLN A 192 20.08 14.35 25.90
N ASN A 193 20.77 13.60 25.04
CA ASN A 193 22.23 13.49 25.11
C ASN A 193 22.91 14.84 24.93
N LYS A 194 22.46 15.68 23.99
CA LYS A 194 22.99 17.04 23.82
C LYS A 194 22.81 17.90 25.09
N LYS A 195 21.64 17.83 25.73
CA LYS A 195 21.39 18.55 27.00
C LYS A 195 22.29 18.04 28.12
N ASN A 196 22.47 16.73 28.25
CA ASN A 196 23.33 16.12 29.27
C ASN A 196 24.80 16.53 29.09
N HIS A 197 25.30 16.63 27.85
CA HIS A 197 26.65 17.12 27.57
C HIS A 197 26.81 18.63 27.81
N GLN A 198 25.76 19.44 27.66
CA GLN A 198 25.80 20.88 27.95
C GLN A 198 25.69 21.17 29.45
N GLY A 199 24.99 20.33 30.22
CA GLY A 199 24.91 20.44 31.68
C GLY A 199 26.17 20.00 32.43
N TYR A 200 27.13 19.37 31.74
CA TYR A 200 28.41 18.93 32.33
C TYR A 200 29.55 19.93 32.12
N ASN A 201 29.32 20.99 31.33
CA ASN A 201 30.32 22.03 31.00
C ASN A 201 30.03 23.37 31.69
N ASN A 202 29.08 23.41 32.63
CA ASN A 202 28.79 24.53 33.53
C ASN A 202 28.96 24.05 34.97
#